data_AF-A0A8T5IGV5-F1
#
_entry.id   AF-A0A8T5IGV5-F1
#
_cell.length_a   1.000
_cell.length_b   1.000
_cell.length_c   1.000
_cell.angle_alpha   90.00
_cell.angle_beta   90.00
_cell.angle_gamma   90.00
#
_symmetry.space_group_name_H-M   'P 1'
#
loop_
_entity.id
_entity.type
_entity.pdbx_description
1 polymer ?
#
loop_
_entity_poly.entity_id
_entity_poly.type
_entity_poly.pdbx_seq_one_letter_code
_entity_poly.pdbx_strand_id
1 'polypeptide(L)'
;MARKNKKTKKKGGIVGEIELGRLPPALGNLACSVFKDSKHAGNSRKIYHNQQGHFFGEGPFVEFVGKGNKGRLVLDFGSGEVYATLDHHNSYRLVV
;
A
#
# COMPACT_ATOMS: atom_id res chain seq x y z
N MET A 1 -2.38 -34.51 25.46
CA MET A 1 -2.15 -33.04 25.47
C MET A 1 -2.28 -32.50 24.04
N ALA A 2 -3.36 -31.78 23.73
CA ALA A 2 -3.62 -31.27 22.37
C ALA A 2 -2.78 -30.01 22.10
N ARG A 3 -1.98 -30.04 21.02
CA ARG A 3 -1.24 -28.88 20.50
C ARG A 3 -2.26 -27.81 20.08
N LYS A 4 -2.38 -26.75 20.88
CA LYS A 4 -3.14 -25.55 20.48
C LYS A 4 -2.48 -24.98 19.23
N ASN A 5 -3.16 -25.13 18.09
CA ASN A 5 -2.82 -24.49 16.82
C ASN A 5 -2.61 -22.99 17.07
N LYS A 6 -1.33 -22.59 17.11
CA LYS A 6 -0.92 -21.20 17.11
C LYS A 6 -1.35 -20.69 15.74
N LYS A 7 -2.49 -19.99 15.66
CA LYS A 7 -2.88 -19.19 14.48
C LYS A 7 -1.65 -18.37 14.12
N THR A 8 -0.89 -18.81 13.13
CA THR A 8 0.08 -17.96 12.46
C THR A 8 -0.77 -16.85 11.88
N LYS A 9 -0.82 -15.70 12.57
CA LYS A 9 -1.28 -14.46 11.98
C LYS A 9 -0.53 -14.38 10.66
N LYS A 10 -1.22 -14.59 9.53
CA LYS A 10 -0.65 -14.30 8.22
C LYS A 10 -0.15 -12.87 8.35
N LYS A 11 1.17 -12.70 8.41
CA LYS A 11 1.78 -11.38 8.36
C LYS A 11 1.24 -10.74 7.08
N GLY A 12 0.83 -9.49 7.16
CA GLY A 12 0.27 -8.78 6.03
C GLY A 12 1.15 -8.93 4.79
N GLY A 13 0.55 -8.86 3.62
CA GLY A 13 1.29 -8.99 2.37
C GLY A 13 0.45 -8.46 1.22
N ILE A 14 0.96 -8.61 0.01
CA ILE A 14 0.18 -8.34 -1.19
C ILE A 14 -0.89 -9.44 -1.32
N VAL A 15 -2.16 -9.07 -1.19
CA VAL A 15 -3.31 -10.01 -1.19
C VAL A 15 -4.05 -10.03 -2.54
N GLY A 16 -3.52 -9.36 -3.56
CA GLY A 16 -4.03 -9.37 -4.94
C GLY A 16 -4.02 -7.99 -5.57
N GLU A 17 -4.82 -7.82 -6.62
CA GLU A 17 -4.96 -6.58 -7.38
C GLU A 17 -6.27 -5.85 -7.05
N ILE A 18 -6.33 -4.56 -7.34
CA ILE A 18 -7.52 -3.73 -7.28
C ILE A 18 -7.49 -2.68 -8.38
N GLU A 19 -8.57 -2.59 -9.14
CA GLU A 19 -8.73 -1.56 -10.16
C GLU A 19 -8.81 -0.17 -9.51
N LEU A 20 -8.19 0.83 -10.11
CA LEU A 20 -8.25 2.22 -9.65
C LEU A 20 -9.69 2.70 -9.36
N GLY A 21 -10.65 2.34 -10.22
CA GLY A 21 -12.06 2.69 -10.09
C GLY A 21 -12.80 1.99 -8.93
N ARG A 22 -12.21 0.93 -8.35
CA ARG A 22 -12.75 0.22 -7.18
C ARG A 22 -12.19 0.73 -5.85
N LEU A 23 -11.19 1.61 -5.89
CA LEU A 23 -10.69 2.25 -4.68
C LEU A 23 -11.72 3.25 -4.14
N PRO A 24 -11.74 3.50 -2.82
CA PRO A 24 -12.52 4.59 -2.25
C PRO A 24 -12.20 5.91 -2.98
N PRO A 25 -13.18 6.78 -3.29
CA PRO A 25 -12.98 7.92 -4.20
C PRO A 25 -11.77 8.80 -3.86
N ALA A 26 -11.57 9.08 -2.57
CA ALA A 26 -10.46 9.92 -2.14
C ALA A 26 -9.09 9.19 -2.19
N LEU A 27 -9.06 7.86 -2.13
CA LEU A 27 -7.84 7.06 -2.36
C LEU A 27 -7.58 6.86 -3.85
N GLY A 28 -8.63 6.68 -4.67
CA GLY A 28 -8.54 6.63 -6.13
C GLY A 28 -8.01 7.94 -6.71
N ASN A 29 -8.48 9.10 -6.22
CA ASN A 29 -7.95 10.41 -6.59
C ASN A 29 -6.46 10.54 -6.22
N LEU A 30 -6.08 10.06 -5.03
CA LEU A 30 -4.67 10.06 -4.62
C LEU A 30 -3.83 9.16 -5.54
N ALA A 31 -4.31 7.96 -5.85
CA ALA A 31 -3.61 7.02 -6.73
C ALA A 31 -3.45 7.59 -8.14
N CYS A 32 -4.50 8.21 -8.69
CA CYS A 32 -4.44 8.91 -9.98
C CYS A 32 -3.39 10.03 -9.95
N SER A 33 -3.32 10.82 -8.87
CA SER A 33 -2.26 11.82 -8.69
C SER A 33 -0.87 11.19 -8.58
N VAL A 34 -0.71 10.06 -7.90
CA VAL A 34 0.57 9.32 -7.82
C VAL A 34 1.03 8.83 -9.18
N PHE A 35 0.11 8.27 -9.98
CA PHE A 35 0.39 7.83 -11.36
C PHE A 35 0.74 9.00 -12.28
N LYS A 36 0.10 10.17 -12.10
CA LYS A 36 0.31 11.35 -12.94
C LYS A 36 1.58 12.12 -12.58
N ASP A 37 1.79 12.38 -11.28
CA ASP A 37 2.95 13.09 -10.75
C ASP A 37 3.20 12.70 -9.29
N SER A 38 4.04 11.68 -9.08
CA SER A 38 4.40 11.20 -7.76
C SER A 38 5.15 12.23 -6.89
N LYS A 39 5.71 13.31 -7.46
CA LYS A 39 6.35 14.39 -6.69
C LYS A 39 5.33 15.30 -6.02
N HIS A 40 4.21 15.55 -6.67
CA HIS A 40 3.12 16.39 -6.16
C HIS A 40 1.89 15.60 -5.69
N ALA A 41 1.97 14.27 -5.72
CA ALA A 41 0.89 13.41 -5.28
C ALA A 41 0.72 13.46 -3.76
N GLY A 42 -0.43 13.96 -3.32
CA GLY A 42 -0.85 13.90 -1.92
C GLY A 42 -0.26 14.99 -1.02
N ASN A 43 -0.85 15.10 0.18
CA ASN A 43 -0.48 16.13 1.16
C ASN A 43 0.67 15.70 2.08
N SER A 44 1.06 14.43 2.07
CA SER A 44 2.12 13.89 2.93
C SER A 44 2.79 12.70 2.26
N ARG A 45 4.08 12.86 1.98
CA ARG A 45 4.96 11.87 1.37
C ARG A 45 6.00 11.44 2.41
N LYS A 46 6.13 10.15 2.66
CA LYS A 46 7.11 9.60 3.60
C LYS A 46 7.84 8.42 2.97
N ILE A 47 9.11 8.25 3.31
CA ILE A 47 9.85 7.04 2.94
C ILE A 47 9.23 5.88 3.72
N TYR A 48 8.77 4.86 2.99
CA TYR A 48 8.25 3.65 3.61
C TYR A 48 9.38 2.63 3.71
N HIS A 49 9.73 2.25 4.93
CA HIS A 49 10.68 1.17 5.15
C HIS A 49 9.90 -0.14 5.20
N ASN A 50 10.13 -1.03 4.22
CA ASN A 50 9.54 -2.36 4.12
C ASN A 50 10.08 -3.33 5.20
N GLN A 51 10.12 -2.90 6.46
CA GLN A 51 10.70 -3.64 7.59
C GLN A 51 9.99 -4.99 7.85
N GLN A 52 8.74 -5.10 7.42
CA GLN A 52 7.91 -6.30 7.60
C GLN A 52 8.05 -7.29 6.42
N GLY A 53 8.74 -6.91 5.34
CA GLY A 53 8.93 -7.74 4.15
C GLY A 53 7.63 -7.99 3.37
N HIS A 54 6.74 -7.00 3.33
CA HIS A 54 5.45 -7.09 2.63
C HIS A 54 5.63 -7.01 1.10
N PHE A 55 6.64 -6.28 0.65
CA PHE A 55 7.02 -6.14 -0.75
C PHE A 55 8.28 -6.95 -1.04
N PHE A 56 8.40 -7.48 -2.25
CA PHE A 56 9.58 -8.25 -2.67
C PHE A 56 10.72 -7.37 -3.22
N GLY A 57 10.47 -6.08 -3.47
CA GLY A 57 11.48 -5.12 -3.95
C GLY A 57 12.40 -4.58 -2.86
N GLU A 58 13.59 -4.14 -3.26
CA GLU A 58 14.57 -3.49 -2.38
C GLU A 58 14.26 -1.99 -2.14
N GLY A 59 13.29 -1.44 -2.87
CA GLY A 59 12.92 -0.02 -2.80
C GLY A 59 13.90 0.89 -3.53
N PRO A 60 13.66 2.22 -3.51
CA PRO A 60 12.95 2.93 -2.45
C PRO A 60 11.42 2.90 -2.55
N PHE A 61 10.76 2.59 -1.44
CA PHE A 61 9.31 2.71 -1.31
C PHE A 61 8.92 4.05 -0.71
N VAL A 62 7.84 4.63 -1.21
CA VAL A 62 7.30 5.89 -0.72
C VAL A 62 5.83 5.72 -0.41
N GLU A 63 5.46 6.06 0.82
CA GLU A 63 4.09 6.13 1.23
C GLU A 63 3.48 7.53 1.03
N PHE A 64 2.25 7.53 0.54
CA PHE A 64 1.37 8.68 0.40
C PHE A 64 0.12 8.50 1.27
N VAL A 65 -0.19 9.52 2.06
CA VAL A 65 -1.38 9.54 2.94
C VAL A 65 -2.37 10.59 2.48
N GLY A 66 -3.60 10.15 2.20
CA GLY A 66 -4.71 11.05 1.85
C GLY A 66 -5.31 11.71 3.09
N LYS A 67 -5.52 13.03 3.04
CA LYS A 67 -6.16 13.78 4.13
C LYS A 67 -7.60 13.29 4.32
N GLY A 68 -7.94 12.81 5.52
CA GLY A 68 -9.29 12.30 5.84
C GLY A 68 -9.55 10.84 5.45
N ASN A 69 -8.56 10.14 4.87
CA ASN A 69 -8.69 8.72 4.54
C ASN A 69 -7.95 7.83 5.53
N LYS A 70 -8.52 6.64 5.79
CA LYS A 70 -7.83 5.56 6.50
C LYS A 70 -6.89 4.75 5.60
N GLY A 71 -6.99 4.95 4.27
CA GLY A 71 -6.16 4.28 3.29
C GLY A 71 -4.82 4.97 3.04
N ARG A 72 -3.80 4.19 2.70
CA ARG A 72 -2.45 4.65 2.31
C ARG A 72 -2.06 4.03 0.98
N LEU A 73 -1.23 4.73 0.22
CA LEU A 73 -0.63 4.19 -1.00
C LEU A 73 0.86 4.09 -0.82
N VAL A 74 1.46 3.02 -1.30
CA VAL A 74 2.91 2.82 -1.33
C VAL A 74 3.32 2.68 -2.78
N LEU A 75 4.13 3.60 -3.27
CA LEU A 75 4.76 3.54 -4.59
C LEU A 75 6.13 2.87 -4.43
N ASP A 76 6.37 1.83 -5.22
CA ASP A 76 7.70 1.28 -5.44
C ASP A 76 8.37 2.04 -6.59
N PHE A 77 9.45 2.79 -6.31
CA PHE A 77 10.20 3.50 -7.35
C PHE A 77 11.08 2.56 -8.20
N GLY A 78 11.30 1.33 -7.77
CA GLY A 78 12.05 0.34 -8.54
C GLY A 78 11.25 -0.26 -9.68
N SER A 79 9.99 -0.63 -9.44
CA SER A 79 9.08 -1.21 -10.45
C SER A 79 8.08 -0.21 -11.03
N GLY A 80 7.84 0.93 -10.38
CA GLY A 80 6.78 1.87 -10.73
C GLY A 80 5.38 1.43 -10.26
N GLU A 81 5.30 0.35 -9.48
CA GLU A 81 4.04 -0.20 -8.99
C GLU A 81 3.47 0.57 -7.81
N VAL A 82 2.15 0.72 -7.78
CA VAL A 82 1.43 1.39 -6.68
C VAL A 82 0.62 0.36 -5.90
N TYR A 83 0.82 0.32 -4.60
CA TYR A 83 0.15 -0.59 -3.70
C TYR A 83 -0.77 0.17 -2.74
N ALA A 84 -2.04 -0.20 -2.67
CA ALA A 84 -3.01 0.37 -1.74
C ALA A 84 -3.19 -0.49 -0.49
N THR A 85 -3.22 0.14 0.68
CA THR A 85 -3.67 -0.48 1.94
C THR A 85 -4.84 0.29 2.51
N LEU A 86 -5.89 -0.43 2.93
CA LEU A 86 -7.09 0.15 3.56
C LEU A 86 -7.17 -0.15 5.07
N ASP A 87 -6.23 -0.94 5.58
CA ASP A 87 -6.27 -1.58 6.90
C ASP A 87 -4.97 -1.34 7.69
N HIS A 88 -4.36 -0.17 7.48
CA HIS A 88 -3.17 0.30 8.18
C HIS A 88 -1.97 -0.67 8.05
N HIS A 89 -1.60 -1.01 6.80
CA HIS A 89 -0.48 -1.92 6.47
C HIS A 89 -0.71 -3.40 6.82
N ASN A 90 -1.94 -3.81 7.12
CA ASN A 90 -2.24 -5.23 7.40
C ASN A 90 -2.38 -6.03 6.10
N SER A 91 -2.78 -5.41 5.00
CA SER A 91 -2.78 -5.99 3.66
C SER A 91 -2.59 -4.93 2.60
N TYR A 92 -2.01 -5.35 1.47
CA TYR A 92 -1.75 -4.50 0.32
C TYR A 92 -2.38 -5.09 -0.92
N ARG A 93 -2.87 -4.23 -1.81
CA ARG A 93 -3.36 -4.63 -3.12
C ARG A 93 -2.63 -3.81 -4.17
N LEU A 94 -2.13 -4.47 -5.21
CA LEU A 94 -1.55 -3.78 -6.36
C LEU A 94 -2.67 -3.01 -7.07
N VAL A 95 -2.45 -1.72 -7.32
CA VAL A 95 -3.39 -0.88 -8.05
C VAL A 95 -3.10 -1.04 -9.54
N VAL A 96 -4.12 -1.48 -10.28
CA VAL A 96 -4.09 -1.69 -11.74
C VAL A 96 -5.08 -0.78 -12.46
#